data_AF-A0A0C3NFS7-F1
#
_entry.id   AF-A0A0C3NFS7-F1
#
_cell.length_a   1.000
_cell.length_b   1.000
_cell.length_c   1.000
_cell.angle_alpha   90.00
_cell.angle_beta   90.00
_cell.angle_gamma   90.00
#
_symmetry.space_group_name_H-M   'P 1'
#
loop_
_entity.id
_entity.type
_entity.pdbx_description
1 polymer ?
#
loop_
_entity_poly.entity_id
_entity_poly.type
_entity_poly.pdbx_seq_one_letter_code
_entity_poly.pdbx_strand_id
1 'polypeptide(L)'
;FPSLGSWKVRRWKIHFDQSNLRCEHCGCVAKDKPGEADIEQEFTSPENDRLILHDSKGFEAGDAGNYETVKSFIVKRKKEPKIKDQLHAVWLCFQIPIPTYGERLLEDAAEAFLKIRKEVLGNTPTIVVFTKHDRLVSFMRQKMPGDTEAGQRYLEEECVQLIKEFTGENIAHVAVSSKPKYEQGLKDLISLTQDMVSMSFTSPENRVSPVPLAAAGAQRMLPTLKVELSIAVGKQKYWRVLGTSANFWDYTMENCLRVIHTDIVAVWNFYDPHQYLNSEEFRKAMISMVDKVDATVEPDPSENHCMLRSPIPLTALAPVILPLNACVTIGKWVYETYQRLQGAPTKFMAYIVDLTHVLEILFSLTPNMRAKKLTRMAVKMAYKAYLESQWVMYTHTEIRHFQCWTAARDVVLEKITTMISSDGREVQVSRALERMPQVELERDEEWTSEKVSR
;
A
#
# COMPACT_ATOMS: atom_id res chain seq x y z
N PHE A 1 5.53 -16.38 15.01
CA PHE A 1 6.07 -15.16 14.35
C PHE A 1 5.51 -13.94 15.07
N PRO A 2 6.29 -12.86 15.28
CA PRO A 2 5.75 -11.62 15.82
C PRO A 2 4.57 -11.13 14.97
N SER A 3 3.56 -10.55 15.61
CA SER A 3 2.37 -10.05 14.92
C SER A 3 2.77 -9.01 13.87
N LEU A 4 2.14 -9.03 12.68
CA LEU A 4 2.41 -8.06 11.61
C LEU A 4 2.17 -6.60 12.07
N GLY A 5 1.38 -6.41 13.13
CA GLY A 5 1.15 -5.11 13.76
C GLY A 5 2.33 -4.52 14.55
N SER A 6 3.39 -5.28 14.83
CA SER A 6 4.58 -4.74 15.53
C SER A 6 5.67 -4.19 14.61
N TRP A 7 5.43 -4.15 13.30
CA TRP A 7 6.45 -3.88 12.28
C TRP A 7 6.48 -2.37 12.04
N LYS A 8 7.54 -1.71 12.52
CA LYS A 8 7.78 -0.29 12.30
C LYS A 8 9.01 -0.10 11.43
N VAL A 9 8.90 0.80 10.45
CA VAL A 9 10.00 1.21 9.58
C VAL A 9 10.31 2.67 9.78
N ARG A 10 11.60 2.94 9.95
CA ARG A 10 12.15 4.28 10.09
C ARG A 10 12.72 4.72 8.76
N ARG A 11 12.12 5.75 8.17
CA ARG A 11 12.69 6.49 7.05
C ARG A 11 13.22 7.81 7.56
N TRP A 12 14.30 8.26 6.97
CA TRP A 12 14.91 9.50 7.38
C TRP A 12 15.05 10.44 6.20
N LYS A 13 14.88 11.73 6.49
CA LYS A 13 14.84 12.79 5.53
C LYS A 13 15.86 13.84 5.93
N ILE A 14 16.77 14.10 5.00
CA ILE A 14 17.82 15.09 5.14
C ILE A 14 17.47 16.28 4.27
N HIS A 15 17.34 17.44 4.89
CA HIS A 15 17.13 18.70 4.18
C HIS A 15 18.44 19.42 3.89
N PHE A 16 18.64 19.78 2.63
CA PHE A 16 19.65 20.76 2.22
C PHE A 16 19.03 22.13 1.89
N ASP A 17 17.71 22.30 2.08
CA ASP A 17 16.96 23.55 1.90
C ASP A 17 15.65 23.54 2.75
N GLN A 18 15.13 24.72 3.12
CA GLN A 18 13.92 24.96 3.93
C GLN A 18 12.59 24.61 3.22
N SER A 19 12.52 23.49 2.51
CA SER A 19 11.34 23.08 1.74
C SER A 19 10.49 22.03 2.45
N ASN A 20 9.23 22.35 2.76
CA ASN A 20 8.27 21.41 3.35
C ASN A 20 7.84 20.32 2.36
N LEU A 21 8.45 19.14 2.45
CA LEU A 21 7.89 17.91 1.87
C LEU A 21 6.78 17.39 2.78
N ARG A 22 5.52 17.48 2.31
CA ARG A 22 4.42 16.73 2.92
C ARG A 22 4.64 15.25 2.69
N CYS A 23 4.63 14.47 3.77
CA CYS A 23 4.57 13.03 3.63
C CYS A 23 3.09 12.62 3.49
N GLU A 24 2.61 12.55 2.24
CA GLU A 24 1.24 12.07 1.93
C GLU A 24 0.98 10.65 2.44
N HIS A 25 2.06 9.91 2.68
CA HIS A 25 2.08 8.55 3.22
C HIS A 25 1.53 8.40 4.65
N CYS A 26 1.58 9.48 5.41
CA CYS A 26 1.22 9.51 6.82
C CYS A 26 0.25 10.66 7.13
N GLY A 27 -0.10 11.52 6.16
CA GLY A 27 -0.91 12.71 6.42
C GLY A 27 -0.24 13.74 7.35
N CYS A 28 0.97 13.48 7.86
CA CYS A 28 1.70 14.42 8.69
C CYS A 28 2.16 15.61 7.85
N VAL A 29 1.67 16.78 8.25
CA VAL A 29 2.33 18.06 7.98
C VAL A 29 3.33 18.22 9.12
N ALA A 30 4.62 18.27 8.81
CA ALA A 30 5.56 18.88 9.74
C ALA A 30 5.04 20.31 9.95
N LYS A 31 4.45 20.55 11.13
CA LYS A 31 4.06 21.90 11.58
C LYS A 31 5.27 22.64 12.15
N ASP A 32 6.48 22.14 11.87
CA ASP A 32 7.68 22.82 12.28
C ASP A 32 7.83 24.05 11.42
N LYS A 33 8.01 25.18 12.10
CA LYS A 33 8.44 26.39 11.45
C LYS A 33 9.79 26.10 10.77
N PRO A 34 10.05 26.68 9.58
CA PRO A 34 11.35 26.56 8.96
C PRO A 34 12.46 26.84 10.00
N GLY A 35 13.37 25.88 10.18
CA GLY A 35 14.52 26.00 11.11
C GLY A 35 14.38 25.34 12.49
N GLU A 36 13.21 24.81 12.87
CA GLU A 36 12.97 24.20 14.21
C GLU A 36 13.00 22.65 14.25
N ALA A 37 13.42 21.98 13.18
CA ALA A 37 13.42 20.51 13.13
C ALA A 37 14.48 19.86 14.05
N ASP A 38 14.06 18.86 14.83
CA ASP A 38 14.94 17.99 15.62
C ASP A 38 14.96 16.57 15.04
N ILE A 39 16.14 16.10 14.66
CA ILE A 39 16.34 14.78 14.07
C ILE A 39 16.04 13.63 15.05
N GLU A 40 16.24 13.85 16.36
CA GLU A 40 15.92 12.84 17.36
C GLU A 40 14.42 12.72 17.62
N GLN A 41 13.64 13.74 17.23
CA GLN A 41 12.19 13.71 17.31
C GLN A 41 11.60 12.79 16.22
N GLU A 42 10.77 11.85 16.66
CA GLU A 42 10.03 10.94 15.78
C GLU A 42 8.76 11.62 15.27
N PHE A 43 8.64 11.76 13.95
CA PHE A 43 7.37 12.10 13.30
C PHE A 43 6.60 10.82 13.01
N THR A 44 5.54 10.62 13.78
CA THR A 44 4.59 9.51 13.61
C THR A 44 3.21 10.05 13.26
N SER A 45 2.43 9.26 12.52
CA SER A 45 1.03 9.55 12.22
C SER A 45 0.12 8.64 13.03
N PRO A 46 -0.94 9.17 13.68
CA PRO A 46 -2.01 8.32 14.23
C PRO A 46 -2.66 7.40 13.18
N GLU A 47 -2.69 7.84 11.93
CA GLU A 47 -3.23 7.10 10.78
C GLU A 47 -2.27 6.03 10.24
N ASN A 48 -0.97 6.10 10.53
CA ASN A 48 0.03 5.13 10.09
C ASN A 48 1.21 5.07 11.08
N ASP A 49 1.05 4.28 12.14
CA ASP A 49 2.05 4.11 13.20
C ASP A 49 3.23 3.20 12.81
N ARG A 50 3.17 2.62 11.60
CA ARG A 50 4.19 1.73 11.02
C ARG A 50 5.27 2.46 10.25
N LEU A 51 5.05 3.73 9.91
CA LEU A 51 6.07 4.60 9.34
C LEU A 51 6.48 5.65 10.36
N ILE A 52 7.77 5.67 10.67
CA ILE A 52 8.38 6.72 11.48
C ILE A 52 9.28 7.54 10.55
N LEU A 53 9.07 8.84 10.54
CA LEU A 53 9.93 9.78 9.85
C LEU A 53 10.80 10.51 10.86
N HIS A 54 12.03 10.75 10.48
CA HIS A 54 12.91 11.69 11.16
C HIS A 54 13.19 12.82 10.16
N ASP A 55 13.24 14.07 10.62
CA ASP A 55 13.51 15.23 9.76
C ASP A 55 14.75 15.94 10.31
N SER A 56 15.80 16.08 9.48
CA SER A 56 16.96 16.87 9.89
C SER A 56 16.64 18.36 9.79
N LYS A 57 17.28 19.16 10.63
CA LYS A 57 17.42 20.60 10.34
C LYS A 57 18.13 20.78 9.00
N GLY A 58 17.73 21.81 8.25
CA GLY A 58 18.43 22.21 7.02
C GLY A 58 19.89 22.54 7.30
N PHE A 59 20.78 22.28 6.34
CA PHE A 59 22.16 22.70 6.44
C PHE A 59 22.33 24.10 5.84
N GLU A 60 22.59 25.10 6.68
CA GLU A 60 22.96 26.45 6.26
C GLU A 60 24.48 26.62 6.27
N ALA A 61 25.01 27.52 5.43
CA ALA A 61 26.44 27.82 5.37
C ALA A 61 26.94 28.31 6.76
N GLY A 62 27.88 27.57 7.36
CA GLY A 62 28.45 27.86 8.68
C GLY A 62 27.88 27.03 9.84
N ASP A 63 26.86 26.21 9.62
CA ASP A 63 26.24 25.38 10.67
C ASP A 63 26.93 24.00 10.81
N ALA A 64 28.18 24.01 11.29
CA ALA A 64 28.94 22.78 11.57
C ALA A 64 28.26 21.88 12.64
N GLY A 65 27.39 22.45 13.48
CA GLY A 65 26.66 21.73 14.52
C GLY A 65 25.61 20.77 13.96
N ASN A 66 24.87 21.17 12.91
CA ASN A 66 23.88 20.30 12.29
C ASN A 66 24.51 19.06 11.64
N TYR A 67 25.68 19.23 11.03
CA TYR A 67 26.42 18.13 10.44
C TYR A 67 26.82 17.05 11.45
N GLU A 68 27.43 17.43 12.57
CA GLU A 68 27.85 16.46 13.59
C GLU A 68 26.65 15.80 14.26
N THR A 69 25.55 16.55 14.45
CA THR A 69 24.28 16.04 14.97
C THR A 69 23.73 14.94 14.07
N VAL A 70 23.70 15.20 12.76
CA VAL A 70 23.29 14.24 11.74
C VAL A 70 24.20 12.99 11.71
N LYS A 71 25.52 13.18 11.69
CA LYS A 71 26.49 12.07 11.70
C LYS A 71 26.31 11.19 12.93
N SER A 72 26.25 11.80 14.11
CA SER A 72 26.07 11.12 15.39
C SER A 72 24.76 10.33 15.42
N PHE A 73 23.67 10.91 14.94
CA PHE A 73 22.39 10.23 14.82
C PHE A 73 22.47 8.98 13.94
N ILE A 74 23.04 9.09 12.73
CA ILE A 74 23.16 7.97 11.79
C ILE A 74 24.02 6.85 12.42
N VAL A 75 25.17 7.21 12.99
CA VAL A 75 26.08 6.23 13.62
C VAL A 75 25.39 5.52 14.78
N LYS A 76 24.63 6.26 15.60
CA LYS A 76 23.82 5.70 16.70
C LYS A 76 22.77 4.72 16.18
N ARG A 77 21.93 5.15 15.22
CA ARG A 77 20.86 4.31 14.64
C ARG A 77 21.39 3.05 13.94
N LYS A 78 22.53 3.13 13.26
CA LYS A 78 23.17 1.95 12.63
C LYS A 78 23.65 0.92 13.65
N LYS A 79 23.96 1.33 14.89
CA LYS A 79 24.42 0.46 15.97
C LYS A 79 23.29 -0.11 16.83
N GLU A 80 22.03 0.30 16.59
CA GLU A 80 20.89 -0.22 17.35
C GLU A 80 20.72 -1.73 17.13
N PRO A 81 20.56 -2.54 18.19
CA PRO A 81 20.44 -3.99 18.06
C PRO A 81 19.07 -4.42 17.51
N LYS A 82 18.04 -3.60 17.71
CA LYS A 82 16.68 -3.88 17.27
C LYS A 82 16.50 -3.32 15.87
N ILE A 83 16.16 -4.18 14.90
CA ILE A 83 15.88 -3.79 13.51
C ILE A 83 14.90 -2.62 13.44
N LYS A 84 13.81 -2.65 14.20
CA LYS A 84 12.80 -1.56 14.22
C LYS A 84 13.37 -0.18 14.64
N ASP A 85 14.51 -0.15 15.32
CA ASP A 85 15.18 1.06 15.81
C ASP A 85 16.35 1.48 14.91
N GLN A 86 16.74 0.63 13.95
CA GLN A 86 17.76 0.91 12.94
C GLN A 86 17.27 1.88 11.85
N LEU A 87 18.23 2.44 11.13
CA LEU A 87 17.99 3.26 9.95
C LEU A 87 17.74 2.37 8.71
N HIS A 88 16.62 2.55 8.03
CA HIS A 88 16.24 1.69 6.90
C HIS A 88 16.41 2.37 5.53
N ALA A 89 16.23 3.69 5.44
CA ALA A 89 16.43 4.45 4.21
C ALA A 89 16.64 5.95 4.51
N VAL A 90 17.33 6.62 3.61
CA VAL A 90 17.65 8.05 3.66
C VAL A 90 17.22 8.75 2.38
N TRP A 91 16.50 9.85 2.52
CA TRP A 91 16.14 10.75 1.44
C TRP A 91 16.97 12.03 1.55
N LEU A 92 17.81 12.31 0.57
CA LEU A 92 18.57 13.55 0.43
C LEU A 92 17.74 14.54 -0.37
N CYS A 93 17.12 15.51 0.29
CA CYS A 93 16.17 16.41 -0.36
C CYS A 93 16.86 17.68 -0.85
N PHE A 94 16.80 17.87 -2.17
CA PHE A 94 17.31 19.05 -2.86
C PHE A 94 16.16 19.81 -3.50
N GLN A 95 16.10 21.12 -3.36
CA GLN A 95 15.23 21.93 -4.21
C GLN A 95 15.85 21.97 -5.61
N ILE A 96 15.02 21.73 -6.64
CA ILE A 96 15.44 21.97 -8.02
C ILE A 96 15.72 23.47 -8.18
N PRO A 97 16.94 23.88 -8.55
CA PRO A 97 17.29 25.28 -8.66
C PRO A 97 16.63 25.90 -9.90
N ILE A 98 16.32 27.19 -9.81
CA ILE A 98 16.09 28.06 -10.97
C ILE A 98 17.17 29.15 -10.96
N PRO A 99 18.26 29.00 -11.75
CA PRO A 99 19.41 29.90 -11.73
C PRO A 99 19.09 31.37 -11.99
N THR A 100 18.02 31.64 -12.75
CA THR A 100 17.51 33.01 -12.98
C THR A 100 17.09 33.70 -11.68
N TYR A 101 16.79 32.95 -10.63
CA TYR A 101 16.49 33.45 -9.29
C TYR A 101 17.68 33.42 -8.34
N GLY A 102 18.89 33.11 -8.83
CA GLY A 102 20.10 33.00 -8.02
C GLY A 102 20.18 31.72 -7.17
N GLU A 103 19.26 30.78 -7.37
CA GLU A 103 19.22 29.49 -6.66
C GLU A 103 20.35 28.56 -7.15
N ARG A 104 20.91 27.77 -6.24
CA ARG A 104 21.96 26.77 -6.52
C ARG A 104 21.56 25.42 -5.95
N LEU A 105 21.96 24.35 -6.62
CA LEU A 105 21.70 22.99 -6.13
C LEU A 105 22.67 22.59 -5.01
N LEU A 106 23.95 22.84 -5.23
CA LEU A 106 25.04 22.47 -4.33
C LEU A 106 25.54 23.73 -3.63
N GLU A 107 25.13 23.88 -2.37
CA GLU A 107 25.73 24.83 -1.44
C GLU A 107 26.82 24.13 -0.61
N ASP A 108 27.70 24.91 0.04
CA ASP A 108 28.89 24.41 0.74
C ASP A 108 28.59 23.24 1.69
N ALA A 109 27.45 23.29 2.40
CA ALA A 109 27.08 22.26 3.34
C ALA A 109 26.57 20.96 2.67
N ALA A 110 25.86 21.09 1.54
CA ALA A 110 25.45 19.94 0.74
C ALA A 110 26.67 19.24 0.12
N GLU A 111 27.60 20.03 -0.42
CA GLU A 111 28.88 19.52 -0.92
C GLU A 111 29.68 18.79 0.17
N ALA A 112 29.79 19.41 1.35
CA ALA A 112 30.50 18.82 2.48
C ALA A 112 29.90 17.47 2.86
N PHE A 113 28.58 17.35 2.96
CA PHE A 113 27.92 16.08 3.28
C PHE A 113 28.08 15.03 2.17
N LEU A 114 27.93 15.42 0.90
CA LEU A 114 28.08 14.49 -0.23
C LEU A 114 29.49 13.89 -0.32
N LYS A 115 30.54 14.64 0.03
CA LYS A 115 31.95 14.15 0.05
C LYS A 115 32.19 12.98 1.00
N ILE A 116 31.48 12.98 2.13
CA ILE A 116 31.67 12.02 3.24
C ILE A 116 30.50 11.05 3.39
N ARG A 117 29.46 11.18 2.55
CA ARG A 117 28.24 10.37 2.59
C ARG A 117 28.54 8.89 2.76
N LYS A 118 29.55 8.35 2.06
CA LYS A 118 29.90 6.93 2.12
C LYS A 118 30.40 6.51 3.50
N GLU A 119 31.22 7.35 4.14
CA GLU A 119 31.70 7.10 5.51
C GLU A 119 30.53 7.07 6.49
N VAL A 120 29.60 8.03 6.36
CA VAL A 120 28.50 8.20 7.30
C VAL A 120 27.36 7.19 7.04
N LEU A 121 26.82 7.17 5.82
CA LEU A 121 25.67 6.35 5.42
C LEU A 121 26.07 4.90 5.14
N GLY A 122 27.29 4.63 4.67
CA GLY A 122 27.72 3.28 4.27
C GLY A 122 26.75 2.68 3.25
N ASN A 123 26.29 1.45 3.49
CA ASN A 123 25.36 0.72 2.62
C ASN A 123 23.88 1.07 2.86
N THR A 124 23.58 2.13 3.60
CA THR A 124 22.19 2.50 3.85
C THR A 124 21.54 2.97 2.54
N PRO A 125 20.34 2.45 2.17
CA PRO A 125 19.58 2.94 1.01
C PRO A 125 19.49 4.46 1.01
N THR A 126 20.06 5.11 -0.01
CA THR A 126 20.12 6.56 -0.12
C THR A 126 19.54 6.99 -1.46
N ILE A 127 18.56 7.90 -1.43
CA ILE A 127 17.86 8.40 -2.61
C ILE A 127 17.93 9.93 -2.61
N VAL A 128 18.32 10.51 -3.74
CA VAL A 128 18.23 11.96 -3.98
C VAL A 128 16.81 12.31 -4.41
N VAL A 129 16.17 13.21 -3.66
CA VAL A 129 14.80 13.63 -3.90
C VAL A 129 14.80 15.08 -4.35
N PHE A 130 14.56 15.30 -5.63
CA PHE A 130 14.45 16.63 -6.22
C PHE A 130 13.04 17.18 -6.00
N THR A 131 12.93 18.19 -5.13
CA THR A 131 11.67 18.77 -4.69
C THR A 131 11.26 19.96 -5.55
N LYS A 132 9.98 20.37 -5.41
CA LYS A 132 9.37 21.48 -6.16
C LYS A 132 9.40 21.27 -7.68
N HIS A 133 9.25 20.03 -8.15
CA HIS A 133 9.19 19.70 -9.58
C HIS A 133 8.13 20.50 -10.36
N ASP A 134 7.02 20.84 -9.72
CA ASP A 134 5.97 21.68 -10.30
C ASP A 134 6.43 23.12 -10.61
N ARG A 135 7.38 23.67 -9.85
CA ARG A 135 8.00 24.98 -10.14
C ARG A 135 8.84 24.89 -11.40
N LEU A 136 9.67 23.84 -11.52
CA LEU A 136 10.49 23.61 -12.71
C LEU A 136 9.60 23.49 -13.96
N VAL A 137 8.59 22.64 -13.91
CA VAL A 137 7.69 22.42 -15.06
C VAL A 137 6.96 23.71 -15.46
N SER A 138 6.52 24.51 -14.48
CA SER A 138 5.90 25.81 -14.74
C SER A 138 6.88 26.80 -15.38
N PHE A 139 8.11 26.86 -14.88
CA PHE A 139 9.17 27.72 -15.41
C PHE A 139 9.56 27.33 -16.84
N MET A 140 9.75 26.04 -17.11
CA MET A 140 10.12 25.56 -18.45
C MET A 140 9.02 25.76 -19.47
N ARG A 141 7.75 25.61 -19.09
CA ARG A 141 6.63 25.94 -19.99
C ARG A 141 6.63 27.40 -20.43
N GLN A 142 7.06 28.32 -19.56
CA GLN A 142 7.15 29.75 -19.90
C GLN A 142 8.37 30.04 -20.77
N LYS A 143 9.52 29.42 -20.46
CA LYS A 143 10.78 29.66 -21.17
C LYS A 143 10.83 28.99 -22.55
N MET A 144 10.29 27.78 -22.67
CA MET A 144 10.28 26.96 -23.88
C MET A 144 8.85 26.43 -24.13
N PRO A 145 7.93 27.30 -24.58
CA PRO A 145 6.56 26.88 -24.85
C PRO A 145 6.54 25.84 -25.99
N GLY A 146 5.83 24.74 -25.78
CA GLY A 146 5.68 23.65 -26.75
C GLY A 146 6.66 22.49 -26.59
N ASP A 147 7.70 22.64 -25.78
CA ASP A 147 8.60 21.54 -25.42
C ASP A 147 8.18 20.92 -24.09
N THR A 148 7.58 19.73 -24.15
CA THR A 148 7.13 18.99 -22.97
C THR A 148 8.26 18.30 -22.21
N GLU A 149 9.41 18.09 -22.84
CA GLU A 149 10.56 17.37 -22.27
C GLU A 149 11.63 18.31 -21.70
N ALA A 150 11.54 19.61 -21.99
CA ALA A 150 12.40 20.66 -21.44
C ALA A 150 12.68 20.52 -19.93
N GLY A 151 11.64 20.22 -19.13
CA GLY A 151 11.79 20.03 -17.69
C GLY A 151 12.63 18.80 -17.34
N GLN A 152 12.42 17.68 -18.04
CA GLN A 152 13.17 16.45 -17.79
C GLN A 152 14.64 16.62 -18.21
N ARG A 153 14.89 17.24 -19.37
CA ARG A 153 16.27 17.54 -19.83
C ARG A 153 17.00 18.43 -18.84
N TYR A 154 16.33 19.47 -18.33
CA TYR A 154 16.90 20.33 -17.30
C TYR A 154 17.23 19.56 -16.02
N LEU A 155 16.32 18.72 -15.53
CA LEU A 155 16.58 17.91 -14.34
C LEU A 155 17.81 17.02 -14.51
N GLU A 156 17.96 16.40 -15.67
CA GLU A 156 19.10 15.53 -15.97
C GLU A 156 20.41 16.34 -16.02
N GLU A 157 20.45 17.39 -16.84
CA GLU A 157 21.65 18.18 -17.12
C GLU A 157 22.09 19.02 -15.91
N GLU A 158 21.14 19.68 -15.24
CA GLU A 158 21.42 20.70 -14.22
C GLU A 158 21.26 20.17 -12.79
N CYS A 159 20.78 18.95 -12.60
CA CYS A 159 20.65 18.36 -11.26
C CYS A 159 21.34 17.01 -11.13
N VAL A 160 20.94 16.03 -11.93
CA VAL A 160 21.45 14.65 -11.84
C VAL A 160 22.93 14.61 -12.19
N GLN A 161 23.29 15.19 -13.34
CA GLN A 161 24.66 15.16 -13.84
C GLN A 161 25.61 15.94 -12.90
N LEU A 162 25.18 17.07 -12.34
CA LEU A 162 25.98 17.80 -11.35
C LEU A 162 26.30 16.96 -10.10
N ILE A 163 25.32 16.26 -9.53
CA ILE A 163 25.54 15.38 -8.37
C ILE A 163 26.45 14.21 -8.76
N LYS A 164 26.26 13.65 -9.96
CA LYS A 164 27.06 12.53 -10.47
C LYS A 164 28.52 12.92 -10.69
N GLU A 165 28.77 14.09 -11.28
CA GLU A 165 30.12 14.63 -11.47
C GLU A 165 30.78 14.95 -10.14
N PHE A 166 30.04 15.53 -9.19
CA PHE A 166 30.57 15.86 -7.87
C PHE A 166 30.92 14.62 -7.04
N THR A 167 30.04 13.60 -7.05
CA THR A 167 30.21 12.40 -6.22
C THR A 167 31.00 11.29 -6.91
N GLY A 168 31.15 11.35 -8.23
CA GLY A 168 31.70 10.27 -9.05
C GLY A 168 30.80 9.03 -9.15
N GLU A 169 29.53 9.12 -8.73
CA GLU A 169 28.60 8.00 -8.66
C GLU A 169 27.22 8.35 -9.21
N ASN A 170 26.53 7.35 -9.76
CA ASN A 170 25.11 7.50 -10.06
C ASN A 170 24.28 7.15 -8.82
N ILE A 171 23.79 8.16 -8.11
CA ILE A 171 22.91 7.96 -6.96
C ILE A 171 21.46 7.87 -7.45
N ALA A 172 20.71 6.90 -6.93
CA ALA A 172 19.29 6.75 -7.20
C ALA A 172 18.55 8.06 -6.89
N HIS A 173 17.71 8.53 -7.81
CA HIS A 173 17.07 9.83 -7.69
C HIS A 173 15.65 9.84 -8.24
N VAL A 174 14.86 10.82 -7.80
CA VAL A 174 13.48 11.02 -8.27
C VAL A 174 13.05 12.48 -8.05
N ALA A 175 12.26 13.01 -8.98
CA ALA A 175 11.64 14.34 -8.84
C ALA A 175 10.21 14.24 -8.31
N VAL A 176 9.90 15.07 -7.31
CA VAL A 176 8.62 15.04 -6.60
C VAL A 176 8.02 16.44 -6.44
N SER A 177 6.71 16.47 -6.28
CA SER A 177 5.96 17.66 -5.89
C SER A 177 4.79 17.26 -4.99
N SER A 178 4.43 18.16 -4.07
CA SER A 178 3.25 17.99 -3.21
C SER A 178 1.95 18.38 -3.89
N LYS A 179 1.98 18.74 -5.19
CA LYS A 179 0.78 19.09 -5.95
C LYS A 179 0.13 17.82 -6.53
N PRO A 180 -1.19 17.64 -6.40
CA PRO A 180 -1.89 16.43 -6.87
C PRO A 180 -1.62 16.08 -8.34
N LYS A 181 -1.45 17.09 -9.21
CA LYS A 181 -1.12 16.91 -10.63
C LYS A 181 0.17 16.11 -10.88
N TYR A 182 1.06 16.03 -9.89
CA TYR A 182 2.38 15.41 -9.98
C TYR A 182 2.52 14.21 -9.03
N GLU A 183 1.40 13.57 -8.65
CA GLU A 183 1.36 12.41 -7.76
C GLU A 183 2.25 11.25 -8.25
N GLN A 184 2.48 11.13 -9.57
CA GLN A 184 3.33 10.08 -10.14
C GLN A 184 4.73 10.08 -9.53
N GLY A 185 5.36 11.24 -9.33
CA GLY A 185 6.70 11.30 -8.72
C GLY A 185 6.73 10.77 -7.29
N LEU A 186 5.63 10.91 -6.53
CA LEU A 186 5.52 10.31 -5.19
C LEU A 186 5.37 8.78 -5.26
N LYS A 187 4.65 8.26 -6.25
CA LYS A 187 4.57 6.81 -6.52
C LYS A 187 5.96 6.25 -6.87
N ASP A 188 6.69 6.95 -7.73
CA ASP A 188 8.05 6.59 -8.15
C ASP A 188 9.01 6.60 -6.95
N LEU A 189 8.94 7.61 -6.09
CA LEU A 189 9.73 7.66 -4.84
C LEU A 189 9.43 6.46 -3.93
N ILE A 190 8.16 6.08 -3.79
CA ILE A 190 7.76 4.94 -2.96
C ILE A 190 8.31 3.63 -3.54
N SER A 191 8.15 3.41 -4.85
CA SER A 191 8.68 2.21 -5.53
C SER A 191 10.19 2.14 -5.40
N LEU A 192 10.89 3.22 -5.75
CA LEU A 192 12.36 3.29 -5.68
C LEU A 192 12.86 3.06 -4.24
N THR A 193 12.19 3.62 -3.24
CA THR A 193 12.53 3.36 -1.83
C THR A 193 12.35 1.89 -1.46
N GLN A 194 11.26 1.27 -1.91
CA GLN A 194 10.99 -0.15 -1.64
C GLN A 194 12.03 -1.05 -2.31
N ASP A 195 12.40 -0.75 -3.56
CA ASP A 195 13.39 -1.53 -4.31
C ASP A 195 14.76 -1.45 -3.66
N MET A 196 15.21 -0.23 -3.32
CA MET A 196 16.50 0.00 -2.66
C MET A 196 16.58 -0.65 -1.28
N VAL A 197 15.49 -0.60 -0.50
CA VAL A 197 15.41 -1.32 0.79
C VAL A 197 15.44 -2.83 0.57
N SER A 198 14.70 -3.34 -0.43
CA SER A 198 14.69 -4.77 -0.74
C SER A 198 16.08 -5.25 -1.12
N MET A 199 16.78 -4.55 -2.00
CA MET A 199 18.15 -4.87 -2.39
C MET A 199 19.13 -4.82 -1.22
N SER A 200 19.05 -3.78 -0.37
CA SER A 200 20.04 -3.55 0.69
C SER A 200 19.87 -4.47 1.90
N PHE A 201 18.68 -5.02 2.10
CA PHE A 201 18.37 -5.91 3.22
C PHE A 201 18.12 -7.37 2.79
N THR A 202 18.35 -7.73 1.53
CA THR A 202 18.29 -9.15 1.10
C THR A 202 19.55 -9.89 1.59
N SER A 203 19.36 -10.94 2.38
CA SER A 203 20.46 -11.78 2.86
C SER A 203 20.86 -12.81 1.79
N PRO A 204 22.16 -13.09 1.59
CA PRO A 204 22.64 -14.16 0.69
C PRO A 204 22.09 -15.56 1.02
N GLU A 205 21.63 -15.79 2.26
CA GLU A 205 21.31 -17.13 2.78
C GLU A 205 19.84 -17.54 2.66
N ASN A 206 19.08 -17.00 1.70
CA ASN A 206 17.64 -17.35 1.51
C ASN A 206 16.74 -17.07 2.75
N ARG A 207 17.23 -16.33 3.75
CA ARG A 207 16.42 -15.84 4.88
C ARG A 207 15.74 -14.55 4.46
N VAL A 208 14.42 -14.58 4.36
CA VAL A 208 13.59 -13.39 4.11
C VAL A 208 13.82 -12.39 5.24
N SER A 209 14.47 -11.27 4.93
CA SER A 209 14.67 -10.20 5.88
C SER A 209 13.33 -9.60 6.29
N PRO A 210 13.10 -9.29 7.57
CA PRO A 210 11.87 -8.64 8.00
C PRO A 210 11.77 -7.19 7.51
N VAL A 211 12.89 -6.56 7.12
CA VAL A 211 12.91 -5.13 6.76
C VAL A 211 12.10 -4.83 5.49
N PRO A 212 12.32 -5.52 4.34
CA PRO A 212 11.55 -5.23 3.12
C PRO A 212 10.04 -5.46 3.29
N LEU A 213 9.66 -6.49 4.05
CA LEU A 213 8.25 -6.76 4.38
C LEU A 213 7.66 -5.68 5.27
N ALA A 214 8.41 -5.21 6.28
CA ALA A 214 8.01 -4.09 7.13
C ALA A 214 7.80 -2.81 6.29
N ALA A 215 8.71 -2.54 5.34
CA ALA A 215 8.70 -1.33 4.54
C ALA A 215 7.48 -1.29 3.60
N ALA A 216 7.19 -2.39 2.93
CA ALA A 216 5.99 -2.57 2.12
C ALA A 216 4.71 -2.56 3.00
N GLY A 217 4.77 -3.13 4.20
CA GLY A 217 3.67 -3.17 5.16
C GLY A 217 3.30 -1.79 5.70
N ALA A 218 4.30 -0.93 5.89
CA ALA A 218 4.12 0.48 6.22
C ALA A 218 3.57 1.29 5.04
N GLN A 219 3.64 0.79 3.80
CA GLN A 219 3.11 1.52 2.64
C GLN A 219 1.58 1.70 2.68
N ARG A 220 1.00 2.79 2.16
CA ARG A 220 -0.47 2.97 2.06
C ARG A 220 -0.91 3.59 0.71
N MET A 221 -0.01 3.65 -0.27
CA MET A 221 -0.22 4.40 -1.52
C MET A 221 -0.27 3.52 -2.77
N LEU A 222 0.30 2.32 -2.74
CA LEU A 222 0.42 1.44 -3.90
C LEU A 222 -0.31 0.10 -3.64
N PRO A 223 -1.45 -0.17 -4.30
CA PRO A 223 -2.16 -1.45 -4.20
C PRO A 223 -1.29 -2.64 -4.64
N THR A 224 -0.48 -2.45 -5.69
CA THR A 224 0.43 -3.46 -6.23
C THR A 224 1.38 -4.00 -5.17
N LEU A 225 2.02 -3.12 -4.39
CA LEU A 225 2.87 -3.52 -3.26
C LEU A 225 2.11 -4.28 -2.16
N LYS A 226 0.80 -3.99 -1.95
CA LYS A 226 -0.02 -4.71 -0.97
C LYS A 226 -0.35 -6.11 -1.39
N VAL A 227 -0.61 -6.27 -2.68
CA VAL A 227 -0.83 -7.57 -3.30
C VAL A 227 0.44 -8.42 -3.22
N GLU A 228 1.58 -7.90 -3.65
CA GLU A 228 2.88 -8.60 -3.59
C GLU A 228 3.25 -8.97 -2.15
N LEU A 229 3.03 -8.06 -1.20
CA LEU A 229 3.28 -8.34 0.21
C LEU A 229 2.33 -9.40 0.77
N SER A 230 1.06 -9.41 0.36
CA SER A 230 0.10 -10.45 0.77
C SER A 230 0.54 -11.83 0.31
N ILE A 231 1.08 -11.91 -0.92
CA ILE A 231 1.68 -13.13 -1.48
C ILE A 231 2.91 -13.55 -0.67
N ALA A 232 3.83 -12.62 -0.39
CA ALA A 232 5.06 -12.90 0.34
C ALA A 232 4.79 -13.40 1.77
N VAL A 233 3.91 -12.71 2.51
CA VAL A 233 3.49 -13.10 3.88
C VAL A 233 2.78 -14.45 3.86
N GLY A 234 1.88 -14.67 2.89
CA GLY A 234 1.20 -15.95 2.70
C GLY A 234 2.18 -17.10 2.51
N LYS A 235 3.11 -16.97 1.53
CA LYS A 235 4.19 -17.94 1.23
C LYS A 235 5.07 -18.25 2.45
N GLN A 236 5.30 -17.26 3.32
CA GLN A 236 6.14 -17.42 4.50
C GLN A 236 5.43 -18.13 5.65
N LYS A 237 4.16 -17.80 5.91
CA LYS A 237 3.46 -18.23 7.13
C LYS A 237 2.62 -19.50 6.96
N TYR A 238 1.64 -19.48 6.06
CA TYR A 238 0.56 -20.47 6.08
C TYR A 238 0.34 -21.19 4.74
N TRP A 239 0.73 -20.59 3.60
CA TRP A 239 0.58 -21.20 2.28
C TRP A 239 1.33 -22.53 2.14
N ARG A 240 2.45 -22.68 2.84
CA ARG A 240 3.23 -23.94 2.85
C ARG A 240 2.43 -25.13 3.40
N VAL A 241 1.56 -24.84 4.35
CA VAL A 241 0.78 -25.85 5.07
C VAL A 241 -0.56 -26.09 4.37
N LEU A 242 -1.14 -25.04 3.76
CA LEU A 242 -2.38 -25.14 2.96
C LEU A 242 -2.25 -26.11 1.76
N GLY A 243 -1.08 -26.16 1.11
CA GLY A 243 -0.84 -27.04 -0.05
C GLY A 243 -0.33 -28.45 0.27
N THR A 244 -0.18 -28.83 1.55
CA THR A 244 0.41 -30.14 1.92
C THR A 244 -0.55 -31.10 2.60
N SER A 245 -1.86 -30.80 2.66
CA SER A 245 -2.82 -31.58 3.46
C SER A 245 -2.31 -31.92 4.87
N ALA A 246 -1.40 -31.08 5.39
CA ALA A 246 -0.73 -31.32 6.66
C ALA A 246 -1.76 -31.08 7.76
N ASN A 247 -2.05 -32.16 8.48
CA ASN A 247 -3.03 -32.21 9.56
C ASN A 247 -2.77 -31.10 10.59
N PHE A 248 -3.56 -30.02 10.56
CA PHE A 248 -3.71 -29.14 11.72
C PHE A 248 -4.54 -29.88 12.77
N TRP A 249 -3.88 -30.65 13.62
CA TRP A 249 -4.52 -31.28 14.77
C TRP A 249 -5.13 -30.17 15.65
N ASP A 250 -6.41 -30.33 16.01
CA ASP A 250 -7.19 -29.46 16.93
C ASP A 250 -7.66 -28.08 16.43
N TYR A 251 -7.53 -27.75 15.13
CA TYR A 251 -8.03 -26.47 14.58
C TYR A 251 -9.22 -26.64 13.62
N THR A 252 -10.20 -25.73 13.73
CA THR A 252 -11.33 -25.61 12.79
C THR A 252 -10.94 -24.78 11.55
N MET A 253 -11.70 -24.92 10.47
CA MET A 253 -11.49 -24.10 9.27
C MET A 253 -11.69 -22.61 9.58
N GLU A 254 -12.67 -22.29 10.43
CA GLU A 254 -12.88 -20.94 10.96
C GLU A 254 -11.62 -20.34 11.60
N ASN A 255 -10.93 -21.10 12.44
CA ASN A 255 -9.72 -20.63 13.12
C ASN A 255 -8.61 -20.31 12.12
N CYS A 256 -8.43 -21.16 11.12
CA CYS A 256 -7.45 -20.93 10.05
C CYS A 256 -7.81 -19.69 9.22
N LEU A 257 -9.07 -19.56 8.80
CA LEU A 257 -9.54 -18.39 8.04
C LEU A 257 -9.39 -17.11 8.83
N ARG A 258 -9.66 -17.13 10.15
CA ARG A 258 -9.48 -15.98 11.03
C ARG A 258 -8.03 -15.49 11.03
N VAL A 259 -7.06 -16.41 11.10
CA VAL A 259 -5.63 -16.08 11.06
C VAL A 259 -5.24 -15.52 9.69
N ILE A 260 -5.64 -16.19 8.60
CA ILE A 260 -5.38 -15.75 7.23
C ILE A 260 -5.96 -14.35 6.98
N HIS A 261 -7.22 -14.15 7.37
CA HIS A 261 -7.93 -12.88 7.26
C HIS A 261 -7.16 -11.77 7.98
N THR A 262 -6.82 -12.00 9.25
CA THR A 262 -6.13 -11.01 10.08
C THR A 262 -4.76 -10.64 9.49
N ASP A 263 -4.03 -11.63 8.97
CA ASP A 263 -2.72 -11.40 8.35
C ASP A 263 -2.84 -10.61 7.04
N ILE A 264 -3.80 -10.94 6.18
CA ILE A 264 -4.06 -10.20 4.93
C ILE A 264 -4.49 -8.77 5.27
N VAL A 265 -5.52 -8.57 6.10
CA VAL A 265 -5.98 -7.22 6.50
C VAL A 265 -4.83 -6.40 7.11
N ALA A 266 -3.99 -7.03 7.93
CA ALA A 266 -2.83 -6.36 8.50
C ALA A 266 -1.85 -5.86 7.42
N VAL A 267 -1.59 -6.63 6.35
CA VAL A 267 -0.72 -6.22 5.24
C VAL A 267 -1.22 -4.94 4.56
N TRP A 268 -2.54 -4.82 4.37
CA TRP A 268 -3.14 -3.69 3.65
C TRP A 268 -3.08 -2.37 4.42
N ASN A 269 -2.93 -2.41 5.75
CA ASN A 269 -2.65 -1.24 6.60
C ASN A 269 -3.68 -0.09 6.43
N PHE A 270 -4.98 -0.41 6.42
CA PHE A 270 -6.04 0.59 6.46
C PHE A 270 -6.08 1.27 7.84
N TYR A 271 -6.39 2.58 7.89
CA TYR A 271 -6.65 3.27 9.16
C TYR A 271 -8.06 2.90 9.66
N ASP A 272 -8.12 1.79 10.39
CA ASP A 272 -9.35 1.16 10.88
C ASP A 272 -9.32 1.05 12.42
N PRO A 273 -9.45 2.17 13.15
CA PRO A 273 -9.39 2.18 14.62
C PRO A 273 -10.51 1.38 15.29
N HIS A 274 -11.61 1.11 14.56
CA HIS A 274 -12.72 0.29 15.05
C HIS A 274 -12.66 -1.17 14.64
N GLN A 275 -11.61 -1.56 13.91
CA GLN A 275 -11.40 -2.93 13.44
C GLN A 275 -12.59 -3.48 12.64
N TYR A 276 -13.25 -2.64 11.82
CA TYR A 276 -14.34 -3.05 10.93
C TYR A 276 -13.92 -4.18 9.99
N LEU A 277 -12.70 -4.14 9.46
CA LEU A 277 -12.18 -5.22 8.62
C LEU A 277 -11.94 -6.49 9.43
N ASN A 278 -11.62 -6.41 10.73
CA ASN A 278 -11.46 -7.59 11.58
C ASN A 278 -12.72 -7.93 12.38
N SER A 279 -13.86 -7.32 12.04
CA SER A 279 -15.14 -7.56 12.71
C SER A 279 -15.69 -8.95 12.38
N GLU A 280 -16.47 -9.51 13.29
CA GLU A 280 -17.12 -10.81 13.07
C GLU A 280 -18.14 -10.72 11.93
N GLU A 281 -18.80 -9.57 11.76
CA GLU A 281 -19.75 -9.30 10.70
C GLU A 281 -19.07 -9.40 9.33
N PHE A 282 -17.94 -8.71 9.14
CA PHE A 282 -17.22 -8.74 7.86
C PHE A 282 -16.61 -10.11 7.59
N ARG A 283 -16.05 -10.80 8.60
CA ARG A 283 -15.54 -12.16 8.44
C ARG A 283 -16.61 -13.14 7.98
N LYS A 284 -17.81 -13.07 8.58
CA LYS A 284 -18.95 -13.90 8.19
C LYS A 284 -19.41 -13.58 6.77
N ALA A 285 -19.44 -12.30 6.37
CA ALA A 285 -19.76 -11.91 5.00
C ALA A 285 -18.76 -12.52 3.99
N MET A 286 -17.46 -12.43 4.27
CA MET A 286 -16.42 -13.07 3.43
C MET A 286 -16.55 -14.59 3.37
N ILE A 287 -16.90 -15.25 4.48
CA ILE A 287 -17.17 -16.70 4.51
C ILE A 287 -18.35 -17.05 3.59
N SER A 288 -19.44 -16.29 3.68
CA SER A 288 -20.65 -16.52 2.88
C SER A 288 -20.40 -16.36 1.37
N MET A 289 -19.48 -15.47 0.98
CA MET A 289 -19.07 -15.34 -0.43
C MET A 289 -18.48 -16.66 -0.97
N VAL A 290 -17.65 -17.32 -0.17
CA VAL A 290 -16.96 -18.57 -0.54
C VAL A 290 -17.92 -19.78 -0.64
N ASP A 291 -19.12 -19.73 -0.04
CA ASP A 291 -20.14 -20.78 -0.20
C ASP A 291 -20.48 -21.00 -1.68
N LYS A 292 -20.50 -19.92 -2.48
CA LYS A 292 -20.89 -19.95 -3.90
C LYS A 292 -19.89 -20.67 -4.81
N VAL A 293 -18.68 -20.95 -4.33
CA VAL A 293 -17.65 -21.67 -5.10
C VAL A 293 -18.13 -23.08 -5.47
N ASP A 294 -18.92 -23.74 -4.62
CA ASP A 294 -19.38 -25.13 -4.89
C ASP A 294 -20.74 -25.18 -5.58
N ALA A 295 -21.41 -24.03 -5.77
CA ALA A 295 -22.70 -24.01 -6.44
C ALA A 295 -22.53 -24.46 -7.90
N THR A 296 -23.22 -25.54 -8.28
CA THR A 296 -23.34 -25.97 -9.67
C THR A 296 -23.99 -24.85 -10.48
N VAL A 297 -23.35 -24.46 -11.59
CA VAL A 297 -23.97 -23.55 -12.55
C VAL A 297 -25.13 -24.32 -13.18
N GLU A 298 -26.36 -24.06 -12.74
CA GLU A 298 -27.54 -24.38 -13.54
C GLU A 298 -27.37 -23.66 -14.89
N PRO A 299 -27.48 -24.35 -16.04
CA PRO A 299 -27.44 -23.67 -17.33
C PRO A 299 -28.64 -22.73 -17.41
N ASP A 300 -28.35 -21.45 -17.64
CA ASP A 300 -29.32 -20.36 -17.71
C ASP A 300 -30.40 -20.65 -18.77
N PRO A 301 -31.69 -20.79 -18.41
CA PRO A 301 -32.75 -20.81 -19.40
C PRO A 301 -33.17 -19.37 -19.70
N SER A 302 -32.92 -18.95 -20.94
CA SER A 302 -33.42 -17.73 -21.61
C SER A 302 -32.43 -16.56 -21.78
N GLU A 303 -31.63 -16.65 -22.84
CA GLU A 303 -31.56 -15.53 -23.77
C GLU A 303 -32.97 -15.30 -24.33
N ASN A 304 -33.70 -14.35 -23.75
CA ASN A 304 -34.70 -13.51 -24.42
C ASN A 304 -35.43 -12.70 -23.36
N HIS A 305 -35.10 -11.41 -23.22
CA HIS A 305 -36.08 -10.33 -23.33
C HIS A 305 -35.38 -8.98 -23.30
N CYS A 306 -35.31 -8.37 -24.49
CA CYS A 306 -35.15 -6.94 -24.66
C CYS A 306 -36.39 -6.25 -24.07
N MET A 307 -36.22 -5.38 -23.06
CA MET A 307 -37.27 -4.45 -22.62
C MET A 307 -36.68 -3.06 -22.33
N LEU A 308 -36.84 -2.21 -23.35
CA LEU A 308 -37.22 -0.79 -23.33
C LEU A 308 -36.78 0.08 -22.14
N ARG A 309 -35.80 0.92 -22.43
CA ARG A 309 -35.31 2.06 -21.63
C ARG A 309 -36.39 3.15 -21.58
N SER A 310 -36.91 3.47 -20.39
CA SER A 310 -37.63 4.74 -20.14
C SER A 310 -36.81 5.63 -19.21
N PRO A 311 -36.81 6.96 -19.38
CA PRO A 311 -36.02 7.87 -18.55
C PRO A 311 -36.77 8.18 -17.24
N ILE A 312 -36.14 7.97 -16.09
CA ILE A 312 -36.66 8.41 -14.79
C ILE A 312 -36.02 9.77 -14.40
N PRO A 313 -36.79 10.76 -13.89
CA PRO A 313 -36.28 12.09 -13.55
C PRO A 313 -35.39 12.09 -12.29
N LEU A 314 -34.53 13.10 -12.21
CA LEU A 314 -33.67 13.43 -11.09
C LEU A 314 -34.45 13.73 -9.79
N THR A 315 -33.82 13.37 -8.65
CA THR A 315 -34.05 13.76 -7.24
C THR A 315 -34.92 12.86 -6.35
N ALA A 316 -34.25 11.92 -5.67
CA ALA A 316 -34.38 11.68 -4.23
C ALA A 316 -33.16 10.85 -3.78
N LEU A 317 -32.35 11.36 -2.84
CA LEU A 317 -31.30 10.59 -2.16
C LEU A 317 -31.98 9.54 -1.26
N ALA A 318 -32.40 8.43 -1.84
CA ALA A 318 -32.89 7.27 -1.09
C ALA A 318 -31.70 6.63 -0.34
N PRO A 319 -31.87 6.21 0.92
CA PRO A 319 -30.83 5.45 1.62
C PRO A 319 -30.55 4.18 0.82
N VAL A 320 -29.29 3.98 0.45
CA VAL A 320 -28.86 2.77 -0.25
C VAL A 320 -28.99 1.61 0.74
N ILE A 321 -30.08 0.85 0.63
CA ILE A 321 -30.26 -0.39 1.37
C ILE A 321 -29.27 -1.40 0.76
N LEU A 322 -28.07 -1.49 1.34
CA LEU A 322 -27.05 -2.44 0.94
C LEU A 322 -27.44 -3.87 1.39
N PRO A 323 -27.23 -4.91 0.56
CA PRO A 323 -27.65 -6.28 0.81
C PRO A 323 -26.73 -7.01 1.81
N LEU A 324 -26.23 -6.33 2.83
CA LEU A 324 -25.68 -7.01 4.03
C LEU A 324 -26.79 -7.35 5.03
N ASN A 325 -28.02 -6.88 4.77
CA ASN A 325 -29.18 -7.05 5.63
C ASN A 325 -29.89 -8.40 5.45
N ALA A 326 -29.60 -9.14 4.38
CA ALA A 326 -30.15 -10.46 4.15
C ALA A 326 -29.23 -11.49 4.80
N CYS A 327 -29.59 -11.92 6.02
CA CYS A 327 -29.08 -13.08 6.75
C CYS A 327 -27.73 -13.61 6.24
N VAL A 328 -26.62 -13.22 6.88
CA VAL A 328 -25.35 -13.91 6.69
C VAL A 328 -25.48 -15.32 7.26
N THR A 329 -26.01 -16.25 6.46
CA THR A 329 -25.95 -17.68 6.75
C THR A 329 -24.48 -18.04 6.80
N ILE A 330 -24.00 -18.43 7.98
CA ILE A 330 -22.63 -18.90 8.13
C ILE A 330 -22.51 -20.19 7.32
N GLY A 331 -21.55 -20.23 6.41
CA GLY A 331 -21.29 -21.40 5.57
C GLY A 331 -21.11 -22.66 6.40
N LYS A 332 -21.91 -23.69 6.14
CA LYS A 332 -21.91 -24.95 6.91
C LYS A 332 -20.52 -25.60 6.99
N TRP A 333 -19.70 -25.41 5.95
CA TRP A 333 -18.33 -25.94 5.84
C TRP A 333 -17.35 -25.37 6.87
N VAL A 334 -17.60 -24.18 7.44
CA VAL A 334 -16.66 -23.52 8.34
C VAL A 334 -16.53 -24.21 9.70
N TYR A 335 -17.59 -24.89 10.15
CA TYR A 335 -17.62 -25.65 11.39
C TYR A 335 -17.05 -27.07 11.24
N GLU A 336 -16.64 -27.46 10.04
CA GLU A 336 -16.09 -28.78 9.78
C GLU A 336 -14.59 -28.82 10.11
N THR A 337 -14.14 -29.95 10.66
CA THR A 337 -12.72 -30.19 10.89
C THR A 337 -12.00 -30.31 9.55
N TYR A 338 -10.84 -29.68 9.42
CA TYR A 338 -10.04 -29.66 8.19
C TYR A 338 -9.81 -31.06 7.58
N GLN A 339 -9.56 -32.05 8.43
CA GLN A 339 -9.31 -33.45 8.02
C GLN A 339 -10.52 -34.13 7.35
N ARG A 340 -11.73 -33.57 7.50
CA ARG A 340 -12.99 -34.19 7.06
C ARG A 340 -13.49 -33.66 5.70
N LEU A 341 -13.00 -32.51 5.22
CA LEU A 341 -13.56 -31.82 4.06
C LEU A 341 -12.76 -32.07 2.76
N GLN A 342 -13.38 -32.77 1.80
CA GLN A 342 -12.93 -32.79 0.40
C GLN A 342 -13.10 -31.37 -0.19
N GLY A 343 -12.04 -30.80 -0.76
CA GLY A 343 -12.07 -29.43 -1.32
C GLY A 343 -11.68 -28.30 -0.36
N ALA A 344 -11.21 -28.60 0.86
CA ALA A 344 -10.69 -27.60 1.79
C ALA A 344 -9.67 -26.61 1.17
N PRO A 345 -8.70 -27.04 0.34
CA PRO A 345 -7.77 -26.13 -0.31
C PRO A 345 -8.45 -25.09 -1.21
N THR A 346 -9.48 -25.51 -1.96
CA THR A 346 -10.29 -24.66 -2.85
C THR A 346 -10.99 -23.53 -2.08
N LYS A 347 -11.50 -23.84 -0.88
CA LYS A 347 -12.13 -22.85 0.02
C LYS A 347 -11.14 -21.81 0.53
N PHE A 348 -9.93 -22.24 0.92
CA PHE A 348 -8.88 -21.30 1.32
C PHE A 348 -8.39 -20.44 0.16
N MET A 349 -8.22 -21.02 -1.04
CA MET A 349 -7.88 -20.27 -2.24
C MET A 349 -8.91 -19.18 -2.53
N ALA A 350 -10.19 -19.54 -2.57
CA ALA A 350 -11.27 -18.60 -2.81
C ALA A 350 -11.26 -17.49 -1.77
N TYR A 351 -11.18 -17.83 -0.48
CA TYR A 351 -11.15 -16.82 0.58
C TYR A 351 -9.98 -15.84 0.46
N ILE A 352 -8.77 -16.34 0.19
CA ILE A 352 -7.57 -15.50 0.06
C ILE A 352 -7.72 -14.55 -1.14
N VAL A 353 -8.16 -15.07 -2.29
CA VAL A 353 -8.32 -14.31 -3.52
C VAL A 353 -9.45 -13.28 -3.37
N ASP A 354 -10.62 -13.71 -2.90
CA ASP A 354 -11.80 -12.86 -2.70
C ASP A 354 -11.50 -11.71 -1.72
N LEU A 355 -10.87 -12.01 -0.58
CA LEU A 355 -10.49 -10.98 0.40
C LEU A 355 -9.51 -9.96 -0.20
N THR A 356 -8.54 -10.43 -0.99
CA THR A 356 -7.54 -9.55 -1.62
C THR A 356 -8.21 -8.61 -2.62
N HIS A 357 -9.14 -9.10 -3.45
CA HIS A 357 -9.89 -8.26 -4.39
C HIS A 357 -10.82 -7.26 -3.71
N VAL A 358 -11.51 -7.65 -2.64
CA VAL A 358 -12.35 -6.74 -1.85
C VAL A 358 -11.52 -5.61 -1.26
N LEU A 359 -10.33 -5.91 -0.71
CA LEU A 359 -9.43 -4.89 -0.17
C LEU A 359 -8.85 -4.00 -1.28
N GLU A 360 -8.64 -4.52 -2.49
CA GLU A 360 -8.20 -3.74 -3.65
C GLU A 360 -9.25 -2.72 -4.12
N ILE A 361 -10.51 -3.16 -4.19
CA ILE A 361 -11.64 -2.27 -4.49
C ILE A 361 -11.79 -1.23 -3.37
N LEU A 362 -11.68 -1.65 -2.10
CA LEU A 362 -11.76 -0.74 -0.96
C LEU A 362 -10.68 0.33 -1.01
N PHE A 363 -9.45 -0.05 -1.34
CA PHE A 363 -8.34 0.89 -1.53
C PHE A 363 -8.65 1.91 -2.63
N SER A 364 -9.25 1.44 -3.72
CA SER A 364 -9.61 2.27 -4.88
C SER A 364 -10.82 3.17 -4.65
N LEU A 365 -11.68 2.84 -3.68
CA LEU A 365 -12.78 3.69 -3.20
C LEU A 365 -12.33 4.78 -2.23
N THR A 366 -11.20 4.57 -1.56
CA THR A 366 -10.66 5.45 -0.53
C THR A 366 -9.52 6.41 -0.94
N PRO A 367 -9.29 6.82 -2.22
CA PRO A 367 -8.23 7.78 -2.57
C PRO A 367 -8.30 9.10 -1.80
N ASN A 368 -9.51 9.61 -1.58
CA ASN A 368 -9.74 10.83 -0.79
C ASN A 368 -9.79 10.58 0.74
N MET A 369 -9.73 9.30 1.14
CA MET A 369 -9.76 8.85 2.53
C MET A 369 -8.40 8.30 3.00
N ARG A 370 -7.30 8.52 2.26
CA ARG A 370 -5.95 8.04 2.62
C ARG A 370 -5.50 8.42 4.04
N ALA A 371 -5.99 9.55 4.56
CA ALA A 371 -5.82 9.99 5.95
C ALA A 371 -7.13 9.97 6.78
N LYS A 372 -8.26 9.56 6.18
CA LYS A 372 -9.54 9.47 6.89
C LYS A 372 -9.73 8.07 7.45
N LYS A 373 -10.45 8.02 8.56
CA LYS A 373 -10.86 6.79 9.23
C LYS A 373 -11.75 5.96 8.31
N LEU A 374 -11.48 4.65 8.24
CA LEU A 374 -12.32 3.71 7.52
C LEU A 374 -13.75 3.69 8.08
N THR A 375 -14.75 3.70 7.19
CA THR A 375 -16.17 3.60 7.54
C THR A 375 -16.70 2.22 7.20
N ARG A 376 -17.73 1.76 7.92
CA ARG A 376 -18.45 0.53 7.56
C ARG A 376 -19.02 0.64 6.15
N MET A 377 -19.60 1.79 5.80
CA MET A 377 -20.13 2.06 4.45
C MET A 377 -19.11 1.77 3.35
N ALA A 378 -17.87 2.24 3.49
CA ALA A 378 -16.82 1.96 2.50
C ALA A 378 -16.55 0.44 2.38
N VAL A 379 -16.49 -0.28 3.50
CA VAL A 379 -16.33 -1.75 3.51
C VAL A 379 -17.52 -2.46 2.85
N LYS A 380 -18.75 -2.06 3.19
CA LYS A 380 -19.99 -2.60 2.58
C LYS A 380 -19.99 -2.41 1.07
N MET A 381 -19.61 -1.22 0.62
CA MET A 381 -19.59 -0.83 -0.79
C MET A 381 -18.52 -1.61 -1.57
N ALA A 382 -17.33 -1.78 -1.02
CA ALA A 382 -16.28 -2.61 -1.63
C ALA A 382 -16.69 -4.07 -1.76
N TYR A 383 -17.24 -4.65 -0.68
CA TYR A 383 -17.76 -6.02 -0.66
C TYR A 383 -18.86 -6.21 -1.72
N LYS A 384 -19.85 -5.31 -1.76
CA LYS A 384 -20.95 -5.37 -2.73
C LYS A 384 -20.44 -5.27 -4.16
N ALA A 385 -19.56 -4.32 -4.44
CA ALA A 385 -18.99 -4.11 -5.76
C ALA A 385 -18.26 -5.36 -6.27
N TYR A 386 -17.53 -6.06 -5.40
CA TYR A 386 -16.91 -7.33 -5.76
C TYR A 386 -17.95 -8.44 -5.97
N LEU A 387 -18.90 -8.60 -5.04
CA LEU A 387 -19.91 -9.65 -5.09
C LEU A 387 -20.80 -9.60 -6.33
N GLU A 388 -21.12 -8.39 -6.82
CA GLU A 388 -21.96 -8.17 -8.01
C GLU A 388 -21.16 -8.08 -9.32
N SER A 389 -19.84 -8.24 -9.24
CA SER A 389 -18.97 -8.19 -10.40
C SER A 389 -18.92 -9.53 -11.15
N GLN A 390 -18.54 -9.48 -12.42
CA GLN A 390 -18.14 -10.69 -13.16
C GLN A 390 -16.81 -11.26 -12.65
N TRP A 391 -16.07 -10.49 -11.84
CA TRP A 391 -14.75 -10.88 -11.33
C TRP A 391 -14.87 -12.06 -10.36
N VAL A 392 -15.80 -12.00 -9.39
CA VAL A 392 -16.03 -13.12 -8.46
C VAL A 392 -16.49 -14.39 -9.19
N MET A 393 -17.32 -14.26 -10.24
CA MET A 393 -17.76 -15.39 -11.05
C MET A 393 -16.59 -16.07 -11.77
N TYR A 394 -15.71 -15.28 -12.39
CA TYR A 394 -14.50 -15.78 -13.04
C TYR A 394 -13.56 -16.45 -12.02
N THR A 395 -13.32 -15.78 -10.89
CA THR A 395 -12.49 -16.29 -9.78
C THR A 395 -12.98 -17.65 -9.30
N HIS A 396 -14.27 -17.78 -8.97
CA HIS A 396 -14.84 -19.03 -8.47
C HIS A 396 -14.87 -20.12 -9.53
N THR A 397 -15.11 -19.77 -10.79
CA THR A 397 -15.06 -20.72 -11.92
C THR A 397 -13.66 -21.28 -12.12
N GLU A 398 -12.63 -20.43 -12.13
CA GLU A 398 -11.23 -20.84 -12.25
C GLU A 398 -10.79 -21.75 -11.10
N ILE A 399 -11.19 -21.40 -9.87
CA ILE A 399 -10.88 -22.18 -8.67
C ILE A 399 -11.59 -23.54 -8.68
N ARG A 400 -12.83 -23.60 -9.17
CA ARG A 400 -13.59 -24.86 -9.29
C ARG A 400 -12.98 -25.82 -10.30
N HIS A 401 -12.52 -25.31 -11.45
CA HIS A 401 -11.88 -26.12 -12.48
C HIS A 401 -10.44 -26.51 -12.12
N PHE A 402 -9.82 -25.80 -11.18
CA PHE A 402 -8.50 -26.13 -10.69
C PHE A 402 -8.56 -27.37 -9.78
N GLN A 403 -7.96 -28.48 -10.24
CA GLN A 403 -7.91 -29.75 -9.50
C GLN A 403 -6.94 -29.66 -8.31
N CYS A 404 -7.32 -28.91 -7.29
CA CYS A 404 -6.45 -28.58 -6.16
C CYS A 404 -6.03 -29.81 -5.35
N TRP A 405 -6.84 -30.88 -5.34
CA TRP A 405 -6.53 -32.12 -4.63
C TRP A 405 -5.44 -32.98 -5.30
N THR A 406 -5.18 -32.79 -6.61
CA THR A 406 -4.17 -33.55 -7.39
C THR A 406 -2.94 -32.71 -7.69
N ALA A 407 -3.02 -31.40 -7.52
CA ALA A 407 -1.94 -30.48 -7.81
C ALA A 407 -0.84 -30.53 -6.74
N ALA A 408 0.43 -30.48 -7.18
CA ALA A 408 1.54 -30.26 -6.27
C ALA A 408 1.41 -28.90 -5.58
N ARG A 409 1.89 -28.80 -4.34
CA ARG A 409 1.81 -27.58 -3.52
C ARG A 409 2.19 -26.32 -4.27
N ASP A 410 3.32 -26.34 -4.99
CA ASP A 410 3.84 -25.14 -5.65
C ASP A 410 2.91 -24.65 -6.77
N VAL A 411 2.16 -25.56 -7.41
CA VAL A 411 1.17 -25.24 -8.43
C VAL A 411 -0.06 -24.54 -7.84
N VAL A 412 -0.50 -24.95 -6.63
CA VAL A 412 -1.59 -24.26 -5.90
C VAL A 412 -1.17 -22.83 -5.57
N LEU A 413 0.07 -22.64 -5.13
CA LEU A 413 0.60 -21.31 -4.77
C LEU A 413 0.79 -20.42 -5.99
N GLU A 414 1.24 -20.99 -7.10
CA GLU A 414 1.32 -20.31 -8.39
C GLU A 414 -0.07 -19.91 -8.88
N LYS A 415 -1.08 -20.76 -8.71
CA LYS A 415 -2.47 -20.42 -9.07
C LYS A 415 -3.02 -19.27 -8.23
N ILE A 416 -2.82 -19.28 -6.91
CA ILE A 416 -3.22 -18.14 -6.05
C ILE A 416 -2.48 -16.87 -6.49
N THR A 417 -1.17 -16.97 -6.74
CA THR A 417 -0.34 -15.84 -7.17
C THR A 417 -0.84 -15.26 -8.50
N THR A 418 -1.08 -16.10 -9.50
CA THR A 418 -1.55 -15.66 -10.83
C THR A 418 -2.93 -15.01 -10.78
N MET A 419 -3.85 -15.55 -9.97
CA MET A 419 -5.18 -14.97 -9.78
C MET A 419 -5.13 -13.59 -9.13
N ILE A 420 -4.28 -13.42 -8.11
CA ILE A 420 -4.12 -12.17 -7.38
C ILE A 420 -3.25 -11.15 -8.15
N SER A 421 -2.30 -11.61 -8.98
CA SER A 421 -1.36 -10.74 -9.70
C SER A 421 -1.77 -10.40 -11.12
N SER A 422 -2.88 -10.94 -11.64
CA SER A 422 -3.24 -10.88 -13.07
C SER A 422 -3.21 -9.48 -13.73
N ASP A 423 -2.73 -9.44 -14.97
CA ASP A 423 -2.73 -8.26 -15.85
C ASP A 423 -4.16 -7.96 -16.29
N GLY A 424 -4.78 -6.94 -15.69
CA GLY A 424 -6.19 -6.60 -15.93
C GLY A 424 -6.97 -6.18 -14.68
N ARG A 425 -6.34 -6.22 -13.49
CA ARG A 425 -6.96 -5.80 -12.23
C ARG A 425 -7.47 -4.36 -12.23
N GLU A 426 -6.68 -3.41 -12.72
CA GLU A 426 -7.11 -2.01 -12.80
C GLU A 426 -8.40 -1.85 -13.62
N VAL A 427 -8.55 -2.65 -14.68
CA VAL A 427 -9.77 -2.69 -15.50
C VAL A 427 -10.92 -3.34 -14.73
N GLN A 428 -10.68 -4.43 -13.99
CA GLN A 428 -11.71 -5.10 -13.20
C GLN A 428 -12.19 -4.23 -12.03
N VAL A 429 -11.28 -3.56 -11.33
CA VAL A 429 -11.57 -2.55 -10.30
C VAL A 429 -12.39 -1.42 -10.92
N SER A 430 -11.93 -0.83 -12.02
CA SER A 430 -12.66 0.27 -12.69
C SER A 430 -14.09 -0.13 -13.06
N ARG A 431 -14.29 -1.32 -13.64
CA ARG A 431 -15.62 -1.86 -13.97
C ARG A 431 -16.49 -2.12 -12.73
N ALA A 432 -15.91 -2.57 -11.63
CA ALA A 432 -16.62 -2.77 -10.38
C ALA A 432 -17.11 -1.42 -9.81
N LEU A 433 -16.27 -0.39 -9.92
CA LEU A 433 -16.58 0.99 -9.47
C LEU A 433 -17.63 1.67 -10.34
N GLU A 434 -17.64 1.46 -11.67
CA GLU A 434 -18.63 2.05 -12.60
C GLU A 434 -20.07 1.67 -12.26
N ARG A 435 -20.28 0.49 -11.66
CA ARG A 435 -21.60 -0.01 -11.30
C ARG A 435 -22.11 0.53 -9.95
N MET A 436 -21.30 1.31 -9.24
CA MET A 436 -21.64 1.76 -7.90
C MET A 436 -22.49 3.04 -7.93
N PRO A 437 -23.54 3.12 -7.08
CA PRO A 437 -24.26 4.37 -6.89
C PRO A 437 -23.35 5.44 -6.30
N GLN A 438 -23.53 6.70 -6.69
CA GLN A 438 -22.83 7.82 -6.07
C GLN A 438 -23.35 8.02 -4.64
N VAL A 439 -22.59 7.51 -3.67
CA VAL A 439 -22.89 7.57 -2.23
C VAL A 439 -21.75 8.26 -1.51
N GLU A 440 -22.08 9.05 -0.50
CA GLU A 440 -21.11 9.67 0.39
C GLU A 440 -20.45 8.63 1.30
N LEU A 441 -19.23 8.21 0.96
CA LEU A 441 -18.46 7.18 1.68
C LEU A 441 -18.08 7.56 3.12
N GLU A 442 -18.16 8.85 3.45
CA GLU A 442 -17.80 9.38 4.78
C GLU A 442 -18.88 9.15 5.83
N ARG A 443 -20.11 8.82 5.40
CA ARG A 443 -21.19 8.45 6.31
C ARG A 443 -20.94 7.05 6.85
N ASP A 444 -20.81 6.91 8.18
CA ASP A 444 -20.77 5.60 8.80
C ASP A 444 -22.20 5.05 8.95
N GLU A 445 -22.39 3.78 8.60
CA GLU A 445 -23.67 3.09 8.70
C GLU A 445 -23.45 1.78 9.46
N GLU A 446 -24.30 1.50 10.44
CA GLU A 446 -24.24 0.24 11.17
C GLU A 446 -24.36 -0.97 10.26
N TRP A 447 -23.74 -2.09 10.65
CA TRP A 447 -23.81 -3.34 9.88
C TRP A 447 -25.25 -3.77 9.64
N THR A 448 -26.12 -3.54 10.64
CA THR A 448 -27.57 -3.75 10.60
C THR A 448 -28.28 -2.40 10.58
N SER A 449 -29.12 -2.14 9.59
CA SER A 449 -30.08 -1.04 9.71
C SER A 449 -31.23 -1.49 10.60
N GLU A 450 -31.20 -1.15 11.89
CA GLU A 450 -32.43 -1.19 12.68
C GLU A 450 -33.40 -0.14 12.12
N LYS A 451 -34.29 -0.58 11.23
CA LYS A 451 -35.59 0.07 11.12
C LYS A 451 -36.31 -0.23 12.43
N VAL A 452 -36.14 0.64 13.42
CA VAL A 452 -37.14 0.82 14.48
C VAL A 452 -38.38 1.37 13.77
N SER A 453 -39.19 0.46 13.23
CA SER A 453 -40.56 0.75 12.87
C SER A 453 -41.27 1.19 14.15
N ARG A 454 -41.78 2.41 14.17
CA ARG A 454 -42.92 2.77 15.00
C ARG A 454 -44.16 2.80 14.14
#